data_AF-A0A350MMG5-F1
#
_entry.id   AF-A0A350MMG5-F1
#
_cell.length_a   1.000
_cell.length_b   1.000
_cell.length_c   1.000
_cell.angle_alpha   90.00
_cell.angle_beta   90.00
_cell.angle_gamma   90.00
#
_symmetry.space_group_name_H-M   'P 1'
#
loop_
_entity.id
_entity.type
_entity.pdbx_description
1 polymer ?
#
loop_
_entity_poly.entity_id
_entity_poly.type
_entity_poly.pdbx_seq_one_letter_code
_entity_poly.pdbx_strand_id
1 'polypeptide(L)'
;MNVRGLRFLLSLIIVGCITGGCSRFSGYKKTDDGLYYKFYRHNEGQHPDTSHIVQVNLSYRYKDSILFSSNNLKEPMNLMVNRPDYKGDFNQALMMMTPG
;
A
#
# COMPACT_ATOMS: atom_id res chain seq x y z
N MET A 1 2.46 -27.08 -35.47
CA MET A 1 2.97 -25.86 -34.82
C MET A 1 4.47 -25.77 -35.09
N ASN A 2 4.93 -24.72 -35.76
CA ASN A 2 6.27 -24.68 -36.38
C ASN A 2 7.35 -24.34 -35.33
N VAL A 3 8.43 -25.12 -35.25
CA VAL A 3 9.53 -24.94 -34.27
C VAL A 3 10.19 -23.56 -34.32
N ARG A 4 10.09 -22.86 -35.46
CA ARG A 4 10.54 -21.47 -35.63
C ARG A 4 9.67 -20.46 -34.87
N GLY A 5 8.35 -20.67 -34.83
CA GLY A 5 7.40 -19.82 -34.09
C GLY A 5 7.48 -20.05 -32.57
N LEU A 6 7.73 -21.28 -32.14
CA LEU A 6 7.93 -21.63 -30.73
C LEU A 6 9.20 -20.99 -30.15
N ARG A 7 10.28 -20.94 -30.94
CA ARG A 7 11.52 -20.26 -30.55
C ARG A 7 11.33 -18.75 -30.41
N PHE A 8 10.58 -18.12 -31.33
CA PHE A 8 10.26 -16.69 -31.24
C PHE A 8 9.43 -16.36 -29.99
N LEU A 9 8.44 -17.18 -29.65
CA LEU A 9 7.62 -17.04 -28.44
C LEU A 9 8.45 -17.20 -27.16
N LEU A 10 9.34 -18.19 -27.11
CA LEU A 10 10.25 -18.40 -25.97
C LEU A 10 11.25 -17.25 -25.78
N SER A 11 11.76 -16.67 -26.87
CA SER A 11 12.65 -15.50 -26.81
C SER A 11 11.93 -14.25 -26.28
N LEU A 12 10.64 -14.07 -26.60
CA LEU A 12 9.84 -12.93 -26.15
C LEU A 12 9.57 -12.97 -24.63
N ILE A 13 9.36 -14.16 -24.07
CA ILE A 13 9.10 -14.37 -22.64
C ILE A 13 10.35 -14.08 -21.79
N ILE A 14 11.54 -14.44 -22.27
CA ILE A 14 12.80 -14.23 -21.53
C ILE A 14 13.18 -12.75 -21.45
N VAL A 15 12.93 -11.97 -22.50
CA VAL A 15 13.18 -10.52 -22.51
C VAL A 15 12.21 -9.76 -21.59
N GLY A 16 10.96 -10.23 -21.45
CA GLY A 16 9.95 -9.63 -20.57
C GLY A 16 10.25 -9.75 -19.06
N CYS A 17 11.00 -10.78 -18.64
CA CYS A 17 11.34 -10.98 -17.22
C CYS A 17 12.46 -10.06 -16.70
N ILE A 18 13.30 -9.51 -17.58
CA ILE A 18 14.51 -8.76 -17.16
C ILE A 18 14.20 -7.29 -16.88
N THR A 19 13.04 -6.77 -17.35
CA THR A 19 12.61 -5.39 -17.09
C THR A 19 11.81 -5.22 -15.80
N GLY A 20 11.74 -6.24 -14.95
CA GLY A 20 11.22 -6.16 -13.58
C GLY A 20 12.16 -5.32 -12.70
N GLY A 21 12.19 -4.01 -12.94
CA GLY A 21 13.14 -3.08 -12.35
C GLY A 21 13.17 -3.13 -10.82
N CYS A 22 14.38 -3.00 -10.28
CA CYS A 22 14.64 -2.81 -8.86
C CYS A 22 13.92 -1.53 -8.40
N SER A 23 12.70 -1.66 -7.89
CA SER A 23 11.94 -0.50 -7.43
C SER A 23 12.61 0.05 -6.17
N ARG A 24 12.74 1.38 -6.09
CA ARG A 24 13.25 2.08 -4.89
C ARG A 24 12.48 1.77 -3.61
N PHE A 25 11.31 1.13 -3.71
CA PHE A 25 10.42 0.73 -2.62
C PHE A 25 10.21 -0.80 -2.64
N SER A 26 11.31 -1.56 -2.74
CA SER A 26 11.25 -3.03 -2.74
C SER A 26 10.47 -3.56 -1.52
N GLY A 27 9.57 -4.52 -1.77
CA GLY A 27 8.71 -5.10 -0.74
C GLY A 27 7.43 -4.32 -0.41
N TYR A 28 7.18 -3.19 -1.09
CA TYR A 28 5.91 -2.47 -1.04
C TYR A 28 5.06 -2.77 -2.27
N LYS A 29 3.75 -2.90 -2.07
CA LYS A 29 2.75 -2.86 -3.15
C LYS A 29 2.46 -1.41 -3.51
N LYS A 30 2.01 -1.17 -4.73
CA LYS A 30 1.62 0.17 -5.21
C LYS A 30 0.16 0.13 -5.66
N THR A 31 -0.67 1.07 -5.22
CA THR A 31 -2.01 1.27 -5.79
C THR A 31 -1.91 1.93 -7.16
N ASP A 32 -3.00 1.90 -7.94
CA ASP A 32 -3.06 2.55 -9.25
C ASP A 32 -2.85 4.07 -9.15
N ASP A 33 -3.28 4.67 -8.03
CA ASP A 33 -3.08 6.09 -7.72
C ASP A 33 -1.68 6.40 -7.17
N GLY A 34 -0.86 5.39 -6.92
CA GLY A 34 0.55 5.54 -6.59
C GLY A 34 0.90 5.51 -5.11
N LEU A 35 -0.05 5.15 -4.23
CA LEU A 35 0.23 4.87 -2.83
C LEU A 35 1.08 3.61 -2.72
N TYR A 36 2.27 3.73 -2.12
CA TYR A 36 3.08 2.57 -1.75
C TYR A 36 2.71 2.11 -0.34
N TYR A 37 2.39 0.84 -0.17
CA TYR A 37 1.96 0.28 1.11
C TYR A 37 2.49 -1.13 1.34
N LYS A 38 2.52 -1.52 2.62
CA LYS A 38 2.86 -2.88 3.05
C LYS A 38 2.05 -3.24 4.29
N PHE A 39 1.25 -4.29 4.20
CA PHE A 39 0.61 -4.88 5.37
C PHE A 39 1.62 -5.75 6.13
N TYR A 40 1.88 -5.40 7.39
CA TYR A 40 2.68 -6.23 8.31
C TYR A 40 1.85 -7.33 8.99
N ARG A 41 0.57 -7.04 9.16
CA ARG A 41 -0.49 -7.96 9.59
C ARG A 41 -1.67 -7.76 8.65
N HIS A 42 -2.29 -8.85 8.25
CA HIS A 42 -3.46 -8.84 7.37
C HIS A 42 -4.46 -9.82 7.95
N ASN A 43 -5.55 -9.27 8.47
CA ASN A 43 -6.61 -10.03 9.10
C ASN A 43 -7.86 -9.94 8.23
N GLU A 44 -8.74 -10.92 8.38
CA GLU A 44 -10.10 -10.82 7.86
C GLU A 44 -10.90 -9.79 8.68
N GLY A 45 -11.84 -9.11 8.03
CA GLY A 45 -12.69 -8.12 8.71
C GLY A 45 -13.32 -7.13 7.75
N GLN A 46 -14.18 -6.28 8.29
CA GLN A 46 -14.79 -5.21 7.53
C GLN A 46 -13.78 -4.08 7.29
N HIS A 47 -13.65 -3.68 6.03
CA HIS A 47 -12.93 -2.47 5.65
C HIS A 47 -13.75 -1.24 6.05
N PRO A 48 -13.14 -0.23 6.69
CA PRO A 48 -13.88 0.94 7.11
C PRO A 48 -14.23 1.83 5.90
N ASP A 49 -15.39 2.47 5.97
CA ASP A 49 -15.86 3.42 4.98
C ASP A 49 -16.16 4.79 5.61
N THR A 50 -16.68 5.74 4.81
CA THR A 50 -16.91 7.12 5.24
C THR A 50 -17.96 7.32 6.33
N SER A 51 -18.69 6.27 6.71
CA SER A 51 -19.62 6.30 7.84
C SER A 51 -18.96 5.94 9.18
N HIS A 52 -17.68 5.54 9.15
CA HIS A 52 -16.97 5.03 10.32
C HIS A 52 -16.00 6.06 10.92
N ILE A 53 -15.84 5.95 12.24
CA ILE A 53 -14.72 6.53 13.00
C ILE A 53 -13.81 5.37 13.40
N VAL A 54 -12.52 5.49 13.11
CA VAL A 54 -11.51 4.47 13.42
C VAL A 54 -10.57 4.97 14.50
N GLN A 55 -10.19 4.08 15.41
CA GLN A 55 -9.13 4.32 16.38
C GLN A 55 -7.82 3.73 15.85
N VAL A 56 -6.75 4.51 15.81
CA VAL A 56 -5.48 4.09 15.19
C VAL A 56 -4.28 4.41 16.06
N ASN A 57 -3.24 3.57 15.94
CA ASN A 57 -1.89 3.92 16.35
C ASN A 57 -1.12 4.41 15.11
N LEU A 58 -0.77 5.69 15.10
CA LEU A 58 -0.23 6.37 13.92
C LEU A 58 1.10 7.05 14.25
N SER A 59 2.07 6.90 13.35
CA SER A 59 3.31 7.67 13.41
C SER A 59 3.64 8.22 12.03
N TYR A 60 3.83 9.53 11.95
CA TYR A 60 4.36 10.18 10.75
C TYR A 60 5.87 10.30 10.87
N ARG A 61 6.58 9.80 9.87
CA ARG A 61 8.03 9.75 9.83
C ARG A 61 8.55 10.36 8.54
N TYR A 62 9.71 10.99 8.63
CA TYR A 62 10.44 11.46 7.48
C TYR A 62 11.92 11.11 7.64
N LYS A 63 12.41 10.21 6.78
CA LYS A 63 13.74 9.58 6.92
C LYS A 63 13.89 8.99 8.33
N ASP A 64 14.91 9.40 9.07
CA ASP A 64 15.22 8.91 10.41
C ASP A 64 14.50 9.70 11.52
N SER A 65 13.66 10.67 11.16
CA SER A 65 12.94 11.51 12.11
C SER A 65 11.49 11.09 12.29
N ILE A 66 11.01 11.13 13.54
CA ILE A 66 9.60 11.02 13.88
C ILE A 66 9.04 12.44 13.97
N LEU A 67 8.10 12.77 13.09
CA LEU A 67 7.41 14.06 13.10
C LEU A 67 6.22 14.03 14.06
N PHE A 68 5.57 12.87 14.16
CA PHE A 68 4.41 12.66 15.01
C PHE A 68 4.29 11.20 15.44
N SER A 69 3.74 10.98 16.63
CA SER A 69 3.43 9.66 17.17
C SER A 69 2.19 9.76 18.07
N SER A 70 1.16 8.98 17.77
CA SER A 70 -0.04 8.89 18.60
C SER A 70 0.26 8.33 19.99
N ASN A 71 1.35 7.57 20.16
CA ASN A 71 1.76 7.04 21.46
C ASN A 71 2.12 8.13 22.48
N ASN A 72 2.36 9.36 22.02
CA ASN A 72 2.64 10.51 22.88
C ASN A 72 1.36 11.24 23.31
N LEU A 73 0.20 10.85 22.77
CA LEU A 73 -1.09 11.38 23.19
C LEU A 73 -1.54 10.70 24.47
N LYS A 74 -2.24 11.45 25.32
CA LYS A 74 -2.85 10.90 26.54
C LYS A 74 -4.06 10.02 26.23
N GLU A 75 -4.73 10.30 25.11
CA GLU A 75 -5.96 9.65 24.68
C GLU A 75 -5.75 8.97 23.31
N PRO A 76 -6.52 7.92 23.00
CA PRO A 76 -6.46 7.28 21.69
C PRO A 76 -6.75 8.24 20.54
N MET A 77 -6.03 8.06 19.43
CA MET A 77 -6.27 8.85 18.22
C MET A 77 -7.43 8.27 17.43
N ASN A 78 -8.56 8.99 17.45
CA ASN A 78 -9.73 8.66 16.66
C ASN A 78 -9.78 9.55 15.41
N LEU A 79 -10.05 8.94 14.26
CA LEU A 79 -10.13 9.60 12.96
C LEU A 79 -11.45 9.24 12.28
N MET A 80 -12.14 10.24 11.73
CA MET A 80 -13.21 10.00 10.78
C MET A 80 -12.61 9.59 9.44
N VAL A 81 -13.13 8.51 8.86
CA VAL A 81 -12.71 8.07 7.52
C VAL A 81 -13.35 8.99 6.50
N ASN A 82 -12.53 9.68 5.72
CA ASN A 82 -13.01 10.58 4.66
C ASN A 82 -12.83 9.94 3.29
N ARG A 83 -13.46 10.53 2.28
CA ARG A 83 -13.14 10.18 0.88
C ARG A 83 -11.69 10.61 0.59
N PRO A 84 -10.90 9.82 -0.15
CA PRO A 84 -9.59 10.26 -0.61
C PRO A 84 -9.69 11.53 -1.47
N ASP A 85 -8.97 12.58 -1.10
CA ASP A 85 -9.01 13.88 -1.80
C ASP A 85 -7.95 13.98 -2.90
N TYR A 86 -6.88 13.21 -2.79
CA TYR A 86 -5.77 13.23 -3.75
C TYR A 86 -5.11 11.85 -3.93
N LYS A 87 -4.27 11.74 -4.97
CA LYS A 87 -3.51 10.52 -5.25
C LYS A 87 -2.54 10.20 -4.12
N GLY A 88 -2.68 9.01 -3.54
CA GLY A 88 -1.87 8.61 -2.40
C GLY A 88 -2.36 9.13 -1.05
N ASP A 89 -3.60 9.59 -0.97
CA ASP A 89 -4.23 10.01 0.29
C ASP A 89 -4.19 8.90 1.34
N PHE A 90 -3.95 9.29 2.59
CA PHE A 90 -3.94 8.39 3.74
C PHE A 90 -5.28 7.67 3.95
N ASN A 91 -6.41 8.30 3.65
CA ASN A 91 -7.73 7.68 3.73
C ASN A 91 -7.86 6.47 2.79
N GLN A 92 -7.19 6.49 1.62
CA GLN A 92 -7.12 5.32 0.75
C GLN A 92 -6.45 4.15 1.48
N ALA A 93 -5.40 4.40 2.26
CA ALA A 93 -4.76 3.37 3.07
C ALA A 93 -5.69 2.83 4.17
N LEU A 94 -6.36 3.72 4.90
CA LEU A 94 -7.31 3.34 5.96
C LEU A 94 -8.42 2.44 5.44
N MET A 95 -9.02 2.78 4.30
CA MET A 95 -10.10 2.01 3.69
C MET A 95 -9.63 0.65 3.15
N MET A 96 -8.33 0.40 3.03
CA MET A 96 -7.78 -0.92 2.67
C MET A 96 -7.43 -1.79 3.90
N MET A 97 -7.45 -1.23 5.11
CA MET A 97 -7.12 -1.93 6.35
C MET A 97 -8.35 -2.65 6.92
N THR A 98 -8.10 -3.62 7.81
CA THR A 98 -9.10 -4.24 8.68
C THR A 98 -8.66 -4.03 10.14
N PRO A 99 -9.57 -4.15 11.12
CA PRO A 99 -9.19 -4.07 12.53
C PRO A 99 -8.16 -5.15 12.95
N GLY A 100 -7.19 -4.77 13.80
CA GLY A 100 -6.20 -5.66 14.43
C GLY A 100 -4.83 -5.67 13.76
#